data_AF-A0A6S7KH48-F1
#
_entry.id   AF-A0A6S7KH48-F1
#
_cell.length_a   1.000
_cell.length_b   1.000
_cell.length_c   1.000
_cell.angle_alpha   90.00
_cell.angle_beta   90.00
_cell.angle_gamma   90.00
#
_symmetry.space_group_name_H-M   'P 1'
#
loop_
_entity.id
_entity.type
_entity.pdbx_description
1 polymer ?
#
loop_
_entity_poly.entity_id
_entity_poly.type
_entity_poly.pdbx_seq_one_letter_code
_entity_poly.pdbx_strand_id
1 'polypeptide(L)'
;MEVNNEDDEDEVSDESDDVMYHNITKHLDENSEHEDYDLPSHQRCACHTLQLIATGDADQAEENATYKKFSRSAFAKCQALWNLSSRSVLAAEAVQSKCGIALIKPNKTRWNSVYRAVERLVRIIKEKGEESLQSLCNELKLPRFKAGEIRFLQEYYKSMQPFAQALDILQAEDNAYMGYLLPVLYMLQDKLKKKRDEMDTCAPLIDALQAGITRRFSAVMQEPEMVAAAILHPKFRKTWTNDTTVLEKGMVYIKRKLTEIESTERTTS
;
A
#
# COMPACT_ATOMS: atom_id res chain seq x y z
N MET A 1 -69.79 -36.88 6.28
CA MET A 1 -70.27 -35.52 5.98
C MET A 1 -69.15 -34.60 6.41
N GLU A 2 -68.08 -34.61 5.61
CA GLU A 2 -67.85 -33.64 4.52
C GLU A 2 -67.43 -32.31 5.13
N VAL A 3 -66.12 -32.19 5.37
CA VAL A 3 -65.45 -30.93 5.63
C VAL A 3 -64.67 -30.65 4.35
N ASN A 4 -65.15 -29.68 3.58
CA ASN A 4 -64.45 -29.13 2.42
C ASN A 4 -63.23 -28.36 2.93
N ASN A 5 -62.05 -28.75 2.44
CA ASN A 5 -60.86 -27.91 2.44
C ASN A 5 -61.00 -26.92 1.29
N GLU A 6 -61.13 -25.63 1.61
CA GLU A 6 -60.77 -24.54 0.71
C GLU A 6 -59.44 -23.98 1.25
N ASP A 7 -58.35 -24.43 0.63
CA ASP A 7 -57.03 -23.80 0.76
C ASP A 7 -57.02 -22.62 -0.22
N ASP A 8 -57.06 -21.40 0.32
CA ASP A 8 -56.79 -20.16 -0.40
C ASP A 8 -55.30 -20.12 -0.79
N GLU A 9 -55.00 -20.46 -2.05
CA GLU A 9 -53.70 -20.17 -2.67
C GLU A 9 -53.67 -18.69 -3.06
N ASP A 10 -53.00 -17.87 -2.23
CA ASP A 10 -52.63 -16.50 -2.58
C ASP A 10 -51.68 -16.52 -3.81
N GLU A 11 -52.24 -16.31 -4.99
CA GLU A 11 -51.51 -15.97 -6.22
C GLU A 11 -50.79 -14.62 -6.02
N VAL A 12 -49.55 -14.68 -5.55
CA VAL A 12 -48.60 -13.56 -5.70
C VAL A 12 -48.29 -13.40 -7.18
N SER A 13 -48.92 -12.40 -7.80
CA SER A 13 -48.58 -11.95 -9.14
C SER A 13 -47.12 -11.47 -9.14
N ASP A 14 -46.25 -12.27 -9.73
CA ASP A 14 -44.88 -11.89 -10.08
C ASP A 14 -44.99 -10.87 -11.23
N GLU A 15 -45.24 -9.60 -10.89
CA GLU A 15 -45.00 -8.49 -11.81
C GLU A 15 -43.50 -8.46 -12.08
N SER A 16 -43.08 -9.25 -13.07
CA SER A 16 -41.75 -9.19 -13.64
C SER A 16 -41.59 -7.80 -14.24
N ASP A 17 -41.02 -6.88 -13.47
CA ASP A 17 -40.43 -5.66 -14.00
C ASP A 17 -39.47 -6.10 -15.11
N ASP A 18 -39.90 -5.89 -16.35
CA ASP A 18 -39.13 -6.18 -17.56
C ASP A 18 -37.92 -5.24 -17.55
N VAL A 19 -36.85 -5.65 -16.88
CA VAL A 19 -35.58 -4.94 -16.91
C VAL A 19 -35.03 -5.08 -18.32
N MET A 20 -35.31 -4.09 -19.16
CA MET A 20 -34.75 -3.98 -20.50
C MET A 20 -33.23 -3.86 -20.42
N TYR A 21 -32.54 -4.99 -20.60
CA TYR A 21 -31.10 -5.05 -20.75
C TYR A 21 -30.70 -4.36 -22.06
N HIS A 22 -30.31 -3.10 -21.96
CA HIS A 22 -29.69 -2.40 -23.07
C HIS A 22 -28.30 -2.97 -23.28
N ASN A 23 -28.08 -3.60 -24.43
CA ASN A 23 -26.75 -4.04 -24.82
C ASN A 23 -25.91 -2.80 -25.12
N ILE A 24 -25.06 -2.40 -24.17
CA ILE A 24 -24.20 -1.21 -24.26
C ILE A 24 -23.36 -1.25 -25.55
N THR A 25 -22.96 -2.45 -26.00
CA THR A 25 -22.19 -2.62 -27.25
C THR A 25 -22.97 -2.16 -28.48
N LYS A 26 -24.30 -2.39 -28.55
CA LYS A 26 -25.12 -1.90 -29.67
C LYS A 26 -25.19 -0.37 -29.72
N HIS A 27 -25.24 0.31 -28.58
CA HIS A 27 -25.23 1.77 -28.54
C HIS A 27 -23.86 2.37 -28.90
N LEU A 28 -22.78 1.63 -28.66
CA LEU A 28 -21.43 2.04 -29.09
C LEU A 28 -21.21 1.84 -30.60
N ASP A 29 -21.88 0.85 -31.21
CA ASP A 29 -21.78 0.56 -32.64
C ASP A 29 -22.61 1.53 -33.52
N GLU A 30 -23.71 2.09 -33.00
CA GLU A 30 -24.61 2.99 -33.75
C GLU A 30 -24.00 4.38 -34.05
N ASN A 31 -22.90 4.75 -33.40
CA ASN A 31 -22.15 5.99 -33.65
C ASN A 31 -20.80 5.75 -34.36
N SER A 32 -20.61 4.60 -35.00
CA SER A 32 -19.33 4.17 -35.59
C SER A 32 -18.99 4.78 -36.97
N GLU A 33 -19.56 5.94 -37.31
CA GLU A 33 -19.01 6.78 -38.38
C GLU A 33 -17.82 7.61 -37.83
N HIS A 34 -16.68 6.93 -37.66
CA HIS A 34 -15.34 7.53 -37.56
C HIS A 34 -15.14 8.70 -36.57
N GLU A 35 -15.48 8.51 -35.30
CA GLU A 35 -14.73 9.17 -34.22
C GLU A 35 -13.75 8.14 -33.65
N ASP A 36 -12.45 8.32 -33.93
CA ASP A 36 -11.40 7.57 -33.25
C ASP A 36 -11.45 7.93 -31.76
N TYR A 37 -12.13 7.11 -30.96
CA TYR A 37 -12.18 7.30 -29.51
C TYR A 37 -10.80 7.02 -28.91
N ASP A 38 -10.00 8.07 -28.75
CA ASP A 38 -8.75 7.98 -28.00
C ASP A 38 -9.05 7.88 -26.50
N LEU A 39 -8.83 6.68 -25.94
CA LEU A 39 -8.84 6.52 -24.49
C LEU A 39 -7.69 7.35 -23.88
N PRO A 40 -7.92 8.00 -22.72
CA PRO A 40 -6.84 8.64 -21.99
C PRO A 40 -5.68 7.68 -21.74
N SER A 41 -4.46 8.21 -21.77
CA SER A 41 -3.26 7.42 -21.50
C SER A 41 -3.40 6.62 -20.21
N HIS A 42 -3.10 5.32 -20.28
CA HIS A 42 -3.24 4.40 -19.16
C HIS A 42 -2.30 4.79 -18.01
N GLN A 43 -2.88 5.27 -16.91
CA GLN A 43 -2.16 5.61 -15.69
C GLN A 43 -1.96 4.39 -14.80
N ARG A 44 -0.70 4.04 -14.52
CA ARG A 44 -0.38 2.92 -13.62
C ARG A 44 -0.74 3.29 -12.18
N CYS A 45 -1.36 2.35 -11.45
CA CYS A 45 -1.66 2.55 -10.04
C CYS A 45 -0.37 2.79 -9.23
N ALA A 46 -0.29 3.96 -8.58
CA ALA A 46 0.84 4.32 -7.74
C ALA A 46 0.99 3.36 -6.55
N CYS A 47 -0.12 2.92 -5.94
CA CYS A 47 -0.11 1.97 -4.83
C CYS A 47 0.45 0.61 -5.28
N HIS A 48 0.05 0.13 -6.46
CA HIS A 48 0.63 -1.08 -7.03
C HIS A 48 2.14 -0.92 -7.28
N THR A 49 2.55 0.23 -7.80
CA THR A 49 3.97 0.53 -8.05
C THR A 49 4.79 0.58 -6.75
N LEU A 50 4.27 1.20 -5.68
CA LEU A 50 4.89 1.20 -4.36
C LEU A 50 4.95 -0.20 -3.75
N GLN A 51 3.94 -1.04 -3.98
CA GLN A 51 3.96 -2.44 -3.58
C GLN A 51 5.07 -3.21 -4.29
N LEU A 52 5.26 -3.02 -5.60
CA LEU A 52 6.37 -3.64 -6.34
C LEU A 52 7.75 -3.21 -5.79
N ILE A 53 7.87 -1.98 -5.28
CA ILE A 53 9.09 -1.51 -4.62
C ILE A 53 9.29 -2.22 -3.28
N ALA A 54 8.26 -2.24 -2.44
CA ALA A 54 8.31 -2.82 -1.10
C ALA A 54 8.56 -4.34 -1.11
N THR A 55 8.28 -5.02 -2.22
CA THR A 55 8.55 -6.45 -2.39
C THR A 55 9.76 -6.69 -3.30
N GLY A 56 9.60 -6.53 -4.62
CA GLY A 56 10.59 -6.95 -5.60
C GLY A 56 11.86 -6.09 -5.59
N ASP A 57 11.74 -4.76 -5.44
CA ASP A 57 12.95 -3.92 -5.42
C ASP A 57 13.71 -4.04 -4.10
N ALA A 58 13.00 -4.22 -2.98
CA ALA A 58 13.56 -4.43 -1.65
C ALA A 58 14.46 -5.68 -1.57
N ASP A 59 14.26 -6.69 -2.42
CA ASP A 59 15.09 -7.88 -2.49
C ASP A 59 16.56 -7.58 -2.85
N GLN A 60 16.85 -6.45 -3.51
CA GLN A 60 18.22 -6.00 -3.77
C GLN A 60 19.04 -5.82 -2.49
N ALA A 61 18.39 -5.59 -1.34
CA ALA A 61 19.07 -5.53 -0.05
C ALA A 61 19.80 -6.85 0.29
N GLU A 62 19.39 -8.00 -0.27
CA GLU A 62 20.06 -9.29 -0.08
C GLU A 62 21.43 -9.41 -0.78
N GLU A 63 21.83 -8.43 -1.59
CA GLU A 63 23.20 -8.32 -2.09
C GLU A 63 24.19 -8.03 -0.96
N ASN A 64 23.75 -7.31 0.07
CA ASN A 64 24.55 -7.12 1.28
C ASN A 64 24.54 -8.39 2.15
N ALA A 65 25.72 -8.99 2.35
CA ALA A 65 25.86 -10.26 3.07
C ALA A 65 25.36 -10.19 4.53
N THR A 66 25.58 -9.06 5.22
CA THR A 66 25.16 -8.86 6.61
C THR A 66 23.64 -8.79 6.70
N TYR A 67 23.00 -7.94 5.88
CA TYR A 67 21.54 -7.86 5.80
C TYR A 67 20.93 -9.22 5.46
N LYS A 68 21.45 -9.89 4.42
CA LYS A 68 20.96 -11.20 3.97
C LYS A 68 21.00 -12.25 5.09
N LYS A 69 22.10 -12.30 5.84
CA LYS A 69 22.27 -13.24 6.96
C LYS A 69 21.21 -13.01 8.05
N PHE A 70 21.05 -11.76 8.51
CA PHE A 70 20.07 -11.45 9.55
C PHE A 70 18.63 -11.59 9.06
N SER A 71 18.33 -11.12 7.85
CA SER A 71 17.03 -11.25 7.20
C SER A 71 16.58 -12.72 7.14
N ARG A 72 17.39 -13.59 6.54
CA ARG A 72 17.06 -15.02 6.39
C ARG A 72 16.90 -15.72 7.74
N SER A 73 17.80 -15.44 8.69
CA SER A 73 17.74 -16.05 10.02
C SER A 73 16.52 -15.61 10.82
N ALA A 74 16.25 -14.30 10.87
CA ALA A 74 15.12 -13.73 11.62
C ALA A 74 13.78 -14.12 10.99
N PHE A 75 13.63 -13.99 9.67
CA PHE A 75 12.37 -14.31 9.00
C PHE A 75 12.06 -15.81 8.99
N ALA A 76 13.06 -16.69 8.93
CA ALA A 76 12.82 -18.13 9.09
C ALA A 76 12.18 -18.46 10.45
N LYS A 77 12.67 -17.84 11.53
CA LYS A 77 12.10 -18.01 12.88
C LYS A 77 10.72 -17.38 13.00
N CYS A 78 10.53 -16.19 12.45
CA CYS A 78 9.20 -15.56 12.41
C CYS A 78 8.20 -16.45 11.66
N GLN A 79 8.59 -16.99 10.52
CA GLN A 79 7.73 -17.86 9.72
C GLN A 79 7.37 -19.15 10.45
N ALA A 80 8.32 -19.76 11.16
CA ALA A 80 8.05 -20.93 12.01
C ALA A 80 7.02 -20.61 13.10
N LEU A 81 7.20 -19.47 13.79
CA LEU A 81 6.30 -19.01 14.85
C LEU A 81 4.89 -18.68 14.32
N TRP A 82 4.78 -17.93 13.22
CA TRP A 82 3.50 -17.59 12.60
C TRP A 82 2.77 -18.82 12.06
N ASN A 83 3.50 -19.77 11.46
CA ASN A 83 2.89 -21.00 10.95
C ASN A 83 2.34 -21.86 12.07
N LEU A 84 3.11 -22.06 13.15
CA LEU A 84 2.70 -22.90 14.26
C LEU A 84 1.50 -22.29 14.99
N SER A 85 1.56 -21.01 15.34
CA SER A 85 0.44 -20.29 15.98
C SER A 85 -0.83 -20.28 15.12
N SER A 86 -0.71 -20.28 13.79
CA SER A 86 -1.89 -20.33 12.91
C SER A 86 -2.52 -21.72 12.75
N ARG A 87 -1.79 -22.80 13.09
CA ARG A 87 -2.22 -24.19 12.85
C ARG A 87 -2.60 -24.94 14.13
N SER A 88 -2.21 -24.43 15.29
CA SER A 88 -2.44 -25.08 16.58
C SER A 88 -3.13 -24.13 17.54
N VAL A 89 -4.31 -24.54 18.03
CA VAL A 89 -5.07 -23.79 19.04
C VAL A 89 -4.25 -23.61 20.31
N LEU A 90 -3.61 -24.69 20.79
CA LEU A 90 -2.72 -24.62 21.97
C LEU A 90 -1.57 -23.62 21.77
N ALA A 91 -0.98 -23.57 20.58
CA ALA A 91 0.06 -22.59 20.29
C ALA A 91 -0.48 -21.14 20.25
N ALA A 92 -1.69 -20.94 19.72
CA ALA A 92 -2.35 -19.64 19.71
C ALA A 92 -2.73 -19.18 21.14
N GLU A 93 -3.18 -20.10 22.00
CA GLU A 93 -3.46 -19.85 23.41
C GLU A 93 -2.18 -19.51 24.18
N ALA A 94 -1.08 -20.23 23.94
CA ALA A 94 0.23 -19.92 24.52
C ALA A 94 0.72 -18.51 24.13
N VAL A 95 0.54 -18.14 22.85
CA VAL A 95 0.80 -16.77 22.37
C VAL A 95 -0.07 -15.78 23.13
N GLN A 96 -1.39 -16.00 23.21
CA GLN A 96 -2.31 -15.07 23.86
C GLN A 96 -1.99 -14.90 25.35
N SER A 97 -1.65 -15.99 26.03
CA SER A 97 -1.26 -16.02 27.44
C SER A 97 0.03 -15.22 27.71
N LYS A 98 1.09 -15.48 26.94
CA LYS A 98 2.41 -14.86 27.17
C LYS A 98 2.56 -13.47 26.58
N CYS A 99 1.99 -13.25 25.40
CA CYS A 99 2.14 -12.00 24.65
C CYS A 99 0.97 -11.03 24.87
N GLY A 100 -0.19 -11.51 25.36
CA GLY A 100 -1.40 -10.71 25.55
C GLY A 100 -2.11 -10.32 24.25
N ILE A 101 -1.50 -10.62 23.10
CA ILE A 101 -2.00 -10.25 21.77
C ILE A 101 -1.72 -11.41 20.82
N ALA A 102 -2.72 -11.80 20.03
CA ALA A 102 -2.57 -12.78 18.97
C ALA A 102 -1.54 -12.35 17.91
N LEU A 103 -0.82 -13.32 17.35
CA LEU A 103 0.05 -13.09 16.20
C LEU A 103 -0.77 -12.96 14.91
N ILE A 104 -0.25 -12.15 14.00
CA ILE A 104 -0.78 -12.02 12.64
C ILE A 104 0.03 -12.94 11.74
N LYS A 105 -0.64 -13.86 11.04
CA LYS A 105 0.00 -14.61 9.97
C LYS A 105 0.11 -13.73 8.73
N PRO A 106 1.31 -13.53 8.17
CA PRO A 106 1.45 -12.83 6.90
C PRO A 106 0.69 -13.55 5.78
N ASN A 107 0.05 -12.78 4.91
CA ASN A 107 -0.59 -13.26 3.69
C ASN A 107 0.27 -12.83 2.49
N LYS A 108 0.75 -13.80 1.73
CA LYS A 108 1.57 -13.55 0.52
C LYS A 108 0.90 -12.63 -0.50
N THR A 109 -0.43 -12.59 -0.56
CA THR A 109 -1.17 -11.75 -1.52
C THR A 109 -1.39 -10.31 -1.05
N ARG A 110 -1.15 -10.01 0.23
CA ARG A 110 -1.29 -8.66 0.81
C ARG A 110 0.07 -8.11 1.19
N TRP A 111 0.52 -7.08 0.48
CA TRP A 111 1.89 -6.55 0.55
C TRP A 111 2.31 -6.08 1.95
N ASN A 112 1.41 -5.48 2.73
CA ASN A 112 1.71 -4.97 4.07
C ASN A 112 1.63 -6.05 5.16
N SER A 113 1.21 -7.27 4.83
CA SER A 113 0.91 -8.28 5.86
C SER A 113 2.16 -8.74 6.62
N VAL A 114 3.32 -8.82 5.95
CA VAL A 114 4.61 -9.12 6.59
C VAL A 114 5.00 -7.98 7.51
N TYR A 115 4.89 -6.73 7.05
CA TYR A 115 5.13 -5.55 7.87
C TYR A 115 4.27 -5.53 9.12
N ARG A 116 2.94 -5.75 9.00
CA ARG A 116 2.01 -5.79 10.15
C ARG A 116 2.33 -6.93 11.11
N ALA A 117 2.75 -8.09 10.61
CA ALA A 117 3.15 -9.21 11.44
C ALA A 117 4.46 -8.93 12.21
N VAL A 118 5.43 -8.27 11.59
CA VAL A 118 6.66 -7.82 12.27
C VAL A 118 6.36 -6.70 13.26
N GLU A 119 5.53 -5.72 12.90
CA GLU A 119 5.04 -4.66 13.80
C GLU A 119 4.43 -5.27 15.06
N ARG A 120 3.62 -6.32 14.91
CA ARG A 120 3.03 -7.05 16.04
C ARG A 120 4.09 -7.69 16.94
N LEU A 121 5.11 -8.33 16.36
CA LEU A 121 6.21 -8.92 17.13
C LEU A 121 7.04 -7.85 17.86
N VAL A 122 7.38 -6.76 17.18
CA VAL A 122 8.13 -5.64 17.77
C VAL A 122 7.33 -4.99 18.91
N ARG A 123 6.01 -4.87 18.76
CA ARG A 123 5.12 -4.40 19.82
C ARG A 123 5.13 -5.32 21.04
N ILE A 124 5.06 -6.64 20.84
CA ILE A 124 5.17 -7.63 21.93
C ILE A 124 6.51 -7.48 22.65
N ILE A 125 7.61 -7.38 21.92
CA ILE A 125 8.95 -7.19 22.50
C ILE A 125 9.00 -5.90 23.34
N LYS A 126 8.41 -4.80 22.86
CA LYS A 126 8.37 -3.52 23.57
C LYS A 126 7.50 -3.56 24.83
N GLU A 127 6.34 -4.20 24.78
CA GLU A 127 5.35 -4.19 25.88
C GLU A 127 5.60 -5.29 26.91
N LYS A 128 6.14 -6.45 26.51
CA LYS A 128 6.30 -7.64 27.35
C LYS A 128 7.76 -8.05 27.56
N GLY A 129 8.70 -7.38 26.90
CA GLY A 129 10.13 -7.70 26.95
C GLY A 129 10.52 -8.88 26.07
N GLU A 130 11.81 -8.98 25.78
CA GLU A 130 12.38 -10.06 24.97
C GLU A 130 12.19 -11.43 25.62
N GLU A 131 12.30 -11.52 26.95
CA GLU A 131 12.16 -12.78 27.70
C GLU A 131 10.79 -13.44 27.50
N SER A 132 9.72 -12.67 27.32
CA SER A 132 8.39 -13.20 27.02
C SER A 132 8.37 -13.93 25.67
N LEU A 133 9.02 -13.35 24.66
CA LEU A 133 9.16 -13.99 23.34
C LEU A 133 10.05 -15.24 23.42
N GLN A 134 11.12 -15.20 24.22
CA GLN A 134 12.01 -16.33 24.42
C GLN A 134 11.33 -17.51 25.14
N SER A 135 10.57 -17.20 26.19
CA SER A 135 9.78 -18.17 26.95
C SER A 135 8.70 -18.81 26.08
N LEU A 136 8.08 -18.03 25.18
CA LEU A 136 7.15 -18.55 24.19
C LEU A 136 7.86 -19.51 23.21
N CYS A 137 9.04 -19.14 22.68
CA CYS A 137 9.81 -20.03 21.82
C CYS A 137 10.14 -21.37 22.52
N ASN A 138 10.52 -21.34 23.79
CA ASN A 138 10.82 -22.55 24.55
C ASN A 138 9.59 -23.46 24.72
N GLU A 139 8.45 -22.90 25.09
CA GLU A 139 7.20 -23.65 25.24
C GLU A 139 6.74 -24.28 23.92
N LEU A 140 6.84 -23.52 22.83
CA LEU A 140 6.51 -23.97 21.49
C LEU A 140 7.59 -24.85 20.83
N LYS A 141 8.69 -25.13 21.54
CA LYS A 141 9.86 -25.89 21.05
C LYS A 141 10.44 -25.31 19.74
N LEU A 142 10.42 -23.99 19.60
CA LEU A 142 10.96 -23.24 18.48
C LEU A 142 12.35 -22.66 18.80
N PRO A 143 13.22 -22.46 17.79
CA PRO A 143 14.49 -21.80 18.00
C PRO A 143 14.33 -20.38 18.57
N ARG A 144 15.07 -20.10 19.65
CA ARG A 144 15.13 -18.77 20.28
C ARG A 144 15.66 -17.71 19.32
N PHE A 145 15.12 -16.49 19.40
CA PHE A 145 15.65 -15.34 18.66
C PHE A 145 16.96 -14.87 19.28
N LYS A 146 17.96 -14.58 18.47
CA LYS A 146 19.23 -13.98 18.92
C LYS A 146 19.05 -12.46 19.04
N ALA A 147 19.83 -11.81 19.91
CA ALA A 147 19.78 -10.35 20.09
C ALA A 147 19.93 -9.59 18.77
N GLY A 148 20.84 -10.01 17.89
CA GLY A 148 21.00 -9.39 16.57
C GLY A 148 19.80 -9.59 15.62
N GLU A 149 19.05 -10.68 15.76
CA GLU A 149 17.82 -10.90 14.98
C GLU A 149 16.67 -10.03 15.50
N ILE A 150 16.58 -9.85 16.82
CA ILE A 150 15.61 -8.94 17.44
C ILE A 150 15.89 -7.50 17.00
N ARG A 151 17.15 -7.06 17.07
CA ARG A 151 17.57 -5.75 16.58
C ARG A 151 17.25 -5.58 15.09
N PHE A 152 17.52 -6.59 14.27
CA PHE A 152 17.13 -6.58 12.86
C PHE A 152 15.62 -6.38 12.66
N LEU A 153 14.76 -7.10 13.39
CA LEU A 153 13.30 -6.94 13.27
C LEU A 153 12.84 -5.52 13.66
N GLN A 154 13.46 -4.92 14.67
CA GLN A 154 13.19 -3.55 15.09
C GLN A 154 13.63 -2.54 14.02
N GLU A 155 14.82 -2.72 13.43
CA GLU A 155 15.29 -1.89 12.31
C GLU A 155 14.40 -2.06 11.08
N TYR A 156 14.06 -3.30 10.68
CA TYR A 156 13.15 -3.60 9.57
C TYR A 156 11.80 -2.90 9.74
N TYR A 157 11.20 -2.99 10.93
CA TYR A 157 9.95 -2.30 11.24
C TYR A 157 10.08 -0.79 11.02
N LYS A 158 11.15 -0.16 11.53
CA LYS A 158 11.39 1.28 11.36
C LYS A 158 11.62 1.66 9.90
N SER A 159 12.34 0.84 9.13
CA SER A 159 12.65 1.09 7.71
C SER A 159 11.42 1.00 6.82
N MET A 160 10.53 0.04 7.07
CA MET A 160 9.31 -0.18 6.26
C MET A 160 8.13 0.71 6.69
N GLN A 161 8.16 1.29 7.89
CA GLN A 161 7.07 2.13 8.40
C GLN A 161 6.71 3.33 7.49
N PRO A 162 7.66 4.12 6.94
CA PRO A 162 7.32 5.19 6.00
C PRO A 162 6.58 4.69 4.76
N PHE A 163 6.97 3.52 4.22
CA PHE A 163 6.27 2.90 3.10
C PHE A 163 4.86 2.48 3.47
N ALA A 164 4.69 1.88 4.65
CA ALA A 164 3.38 1.49 5.16
C ALA A 164 2.43 2.69 5.22
N GLN A 165 2.90 3.80 5.79
CA GLN A 165 2.15 5.06 5.90
C GLN A 165 1.85 5.69 4.54
N ALA A 166 2.83 5.72 3.62
CA ALA A 166 2.64 6.30 2.30
C ALA A 166 1.56 5.56 1.51
N LEU A 167 1.58 4.23 1.56
CA LEU A 167 0.55 3.39 0.94
C LEU A 167 -0.81 3.55 1.62
N ASP A 168 -0.89 3.55 2.95
CA ASP A 168 -2.15 3.78 3.67
C ASP A 168 -2.77 5.14 3.27
N ILE A 169 -1.96 6.18 3.04
CA ILE A 169 -2.43 7.49 2.56
C ILE A 169 -2.96 7.41 1.12
N LEU A 170 -2.20 6.81 0.20
CA LEU A 170 -2.55 6.77 -1.23
C LEU A 170 -3.67 5.77 -1.56
N GLN A 171 -3.91 4.80 -0.68
CA GLN A 171 -5.01 3.83 -0.81
C GLN A 171 -6.31 4.31 -0.16
N ALA A 172 -6.27 5.38 0.64
CA ALA A 172 -7.47 5.92 1.25
C ALA A 172 -8.39 6.54 0.19
N GLU A 173 -9.66 6.17 0.20
CA GLU A 173 -10.68 6.63 -0.76
C GLU A 173 -10.77 8.17 -0.78
N ASP A 174 -10.77 8.79 0.40
CA ASP A 174 -10.79 10.25 0.58
C ASP A 174 -9.52 10.97 0.06
N ASN A 175 -8.48 10.23 -0.31
CA ASN A 175 -7.21 10.76 -0.82
C ASN A 175 -6.89 10.26 -2.24
N ALA A 176 -7.86 9.66 -2.95
CA ALA A 176 -7.68 9.10 -4.30
C ALA A 176 -7.60 10.18 -5.40
N TYR A 177 -6.81 11.23 -5.17
CA TYR A 177 -6.57 12.33 -6.09
C TYR A 177 -5.11 12.37 -6.53
N MET A 178 -4.84 12.75 -7.78
CA MET A 178 -3.47 12.89 -8.30
C MET A 178 -2.63 13.90 -7.51
N GLY A 179 -3.28 14.90 -6.90
CA GLY A 179 -2.62 15.91 -6.07
C GLY A 179 -1.96 15.36 -4.80
N TYR A 180 -2.30 14.14 -4.36
CA TYR A 180 -1.63 13.47 -3.23
C TYR A 180 -0.34 12.75 -3.62
N LEU A 181 -0.18 12.35 -4.89
CA LEU A 181 0.90 11.46 -5.29
C LEU A 181 2.29 12.06 -5.01
N LEU A 182 2.59 13.23 -5.58
CA LEU A 182 3.91 13.84 -5.42
C LEU A 182 4.21 14.24 -3.97
N PRO A 183 3.28 14.89 -3.22
CA PRO A 183 3.52 15.19 -1.82
C PRO A 183 3.86 13.97 -0.97
N VAL A 184 3.18 12.85 -1.19
CA VAL A 184 3.45 11.60 -0.46
C VAL A 184 4.80 11.00 -0.87
N LEU A 185 5.15 10.98 -2.17
CA LEU A 185 6.43 10.46 -2.63
C LEU A 185 7.63 11.27 -2.12
N TYR A 186 7.55 12.60 -2.15
CA TYR A 186 8.60 13.48 -1.62
C TYR A 186 8.78 13.28 -0.11
N MET A 187 7.68 13.23 0.64
CA MET A 187 7.72 12.97 2.08
C MET A 187 8.28 11.57 2.40
N LEU A 188 7.91 10.56 1.60
CA LEU A 188 8.43 9.20 1.73
C LEU A 188 9.94 9.17 1.54
N GLN A 189 10.45 9.79 0.47
CA GLN A 189 11.90 9.87 0.22
C GLN A 189 12.63 10.60 1.35
N ASP A 190 12.12 11.74 1.81
CA ASP A 190 12.71 12.49 2.93
C ASP A 190 12.76 11.65 4.23
N LYS A 191 11.66 10.98 4.58
CA LYS A 191 11.60 10.09 5.76
C LYS A 191 12.60 8.94 5.66
N LEU A 192 12.73 8.33 4.48
CA LEU A 192 13.71 7.25 4.26
C LEU A 192 15.14 7.76 4.37
N LYS A 193 15.44 8.93 3.79
CA LYS A 193 16.77 9.56 3.88
C LYS A 193 17.17 9.80 5.33
N LYS A 194 16.28 10.39 6.13
CA LYS A 194 16.51 10.63 7.56
C LYS A 194 16.74 9.33 8.34
N LYS A 195 15.97 8.29 8.03
CA LYS A 195 16.11 6.98 8.70
C LYS A 195 17.37 6.23 8.30
N ARG A 196 17.91 6.47 7.11
CA ARG A 196 19.10 5.76 6.62
C ARG A 196 20.25 5.81 7.63
N ASP A 197 20.50 6.97 8.20
CA ASP A 197 21.63 7.20 9.11
C ASP A 197 21.38 6.66 10.53
N GLU A 198 20.13 6.28 10.84
CA GLU A 198 19.75 5.62 12.09
C GLU A 198 19.86 4.08 12.00
N MET A 199 20.07 3.53 10.79
CA MET A 199 20.10 2.07 10.57
C MET A 199 21.53 1.56 10.40
N ASP A 200 21.74 0.34 10.88
CA ASP A 200 23.03 -0.36 10.76
C ASP A 200 22.84 -1.57 9.84
N THR A 201 22.03 -2.54 10.28
CA THR A 201 21.78 -3.76 9.50
C THR A 201 20.82 -3.51 8.35
N CYS A 202 19.81 -2.64 8.54
CA CYS A 202 18.80 -2.36 7.52
C CYS A 202 19.09 -1.17 6.60
N ALA A 203 20.30 -0.58 6.64
CA ALA A 203 20.68 0.46 5.68
C ALA A 203 20.55 0.00 4.20
N PRO A 204 20.99 -1.22 3.81
CA PRO A 204 20.81 -1.72 2.43
C PRO A 204 19.35 -1.81 1.98
N LEU A 205 18.41 -2.05 2.91
CA LEU A 205 16.98 -2.04 2.61
C LEU A 205 16.50 -0.64 2.27
N ILE A 206 16.90 0.37 3.04
CA ILE A 206 16.53 1.76 2.76
C ILE A 206 17.09 2.20 1.40
N ASP A 207 18.34 1.85 1.11
CA ASP A 207 18.99 2.16 -0.16
C ASP A 207 18.24 1.51 -1.35
N ALA A 208 17.90 0.22 -1.24
CA ALA A 208 17.12 -0.50 -2.25
C ALA A 208 15.74 0.13 -2.48
N LEU A 209 15.05 0.52 -1.40
CA LEU A 209 13.74 1.17 -1.47
C LEU A 209 13.83 2.55 -2.14
N GLN A 210 14.84 3.36 -1.80
CA GLN A 210 15.06 4.67 -2.43
C GLN A 210 15.40 4.56 -3.92
N ALA A 211 16.23 3.57 -4.28
CA ALA A 211 16.54 3.26 -5.67
C ALA A 211 15.28 2.83 -6.44
N GLY A 212 14.43 1.99 -5.83
CA GLY A 212 13.13 1.59 -6.38
C GLY A 212 12.19 2.77 -6.64
N ILE A 213 12.05 3.69 -5.67
CA ILE A 213 11.25 4.92 -5.85
C ILE A 213 11.80 5.73 -7.03
N THR A 214 13.10 5.98 -7.04
CA THR A 214 13.74 6.78 -8.10
C THR A 214 13.53 6.16 -9.48
N ARG A 215 13.76 4.84 -9.59
CA ARG A 215 13.60 4.11 -10.85
C ARG A 215 12.16 4.14 -11.37
N ARG A 216 11.17 3.98 -10.50
CA ARG A 216 9.77 3.80 -10.93
C ARG A 216 8.96 5.09 -11.00
N PHE A 217 9.32 6.10 -10.21
CA PHE A 217 8.55 7.35 -10.11
C PHE A 217 9.29 8.58 -10.65
N SER A 218 10.57 8.50 -11.05
CA SER A 218 11.30 9.67 -11.57
C SER A 218 10.58 10.39 -12.72
N ALA A 219 9.99 9.64 -13.66
CA ALA A 219 9.23 10.21 -14.77
C ALA A 219 8.00 11.00 -14.29
N VAL A 220 7.14 10.38 -13.47
CA VAL A 220 5.91 11.03 -12.97
C VAL A 220 6.21 12.22 -12.05
N MET A 221 7.33 12.16 -11.32
CA MET A 221 7.77 13.27 -10.46
C MET A 221 8.24 14.50 -11.23
N GLN A 222 8.58 14.34 -12.52
CA GLN A 222 8.98 15.42 -13.41
C GLN A 222 7.85 15.87 -14.34
N GLU A 223 6.71 15.18 -14.33
CA GLU A 223 5.58 15.46 -15.21
C GLU A 223 4.86 16.75 -14.77
N PRO A 224 4.81 17.79 -15.63
CA PRO A 224 4.28 19.09 -15.24
C PRO A 224 2.82 19.04 -14.78
N GLU A 225 2.02 18.13 -15.32
CA GLU A 225 0.63 17.92 -14.94
C GLU A 225 0.50 17.38 -13.51
N MET A 226 1.35 16.43 -13.13
CA MET A 226 1.36 15.87 -11.78
C MET A 226 1.83 16.89 -10.74
N VAL A 227 2.81 17.71 -11.12
CA VAL A 227 3.24 18.86 -10.31
C VAL A 227 2.11 19.88 -10.17
N ALA A 228 1.42 20.21 -11.26
CA ALA A 228 0.27 21.10 -11.23
C ALA A 228 -0.86 20.55 -10.33
N ALA A 229 -1.17 19.25 -10.43
CA ALA A 229 -2.17 18.60 -9.59
C ALA A 229 -1.83 18.73 -8.08
N ALA A 230 -0.56 18.53 -7.71
CA ALA A 230 -0.10 18.71 -6.34
C ALA A 230 -0.19 20.18 -5.87
N ILE A 231 0.12 21.14 -6.75
CA ILE A 231 0.03 22.58 -6.47
C ILE A 231 -1.42 23.04 -6.30
N LEU A 232 -2.33 22.55 -7.12
CA LEU A 232 -3.74 22.95 -7.09
C LEU A 232 -4.48 22.34 -5.90
N HIS A 233 -3.94 21.28 -5.29
CA HIS A 233 -4.56 20.66 -4.14
C HIS A 233 -4.50 21.58 -2.89
N PRO A 234 -5.65 21.97 -2.29
CA PRO A 234 -5.69 22.98 -1.23
C PRO A 234 -4.86 22.66 0.01
N LYS A 235 -4.72 21.37 0.34
CA LYS A 235 -3.93 20.88 1.48
C LYS A 235 -2.43 21.12 1.32
N PHE A 236 -1.91 21.06 0.09
CA PHE A 236 -0.47 21.01 -0.17
C PHE A 236 0.05 22.30 -0.78
N ARG A 237 -0.64 22.86 -1.78
CA ARG A 237 -0.18 24.07 -2.48
C ARG A 237 1.29 23.91 -2.91
N LYS A 238 2.16 24.83 -2.51
CA LYS A 238 3.60 24.78 -2.82
C LYS A 238 4.46 24.26 -1.66
N THR A 239 3.88 23.74 -0.58
CA THR A 239 4.63 23.45 0.66
C THR A 239 5.16 22.01 0.74
N TRP A 240 4.91 21.18 -0.26
CA TRP A 240 5.29 19.77 -0.26
C TRP A 240 6.73 19.51 -0.77
N THR A 241 7.37 20.51 -1.37
CA THR A 241 8.78 20.47 -1.79
C THR A 241 9.40 21.85 -1.69
N ASN A 242 10.72 21.90 -1.44
CA ASN A 242 11.52 23.13 -1.49
C ASN A 242 12.21 23.32 -2.85
N ASP A 243 12.04 22.38 -3.79
CA ASP A 243 12.60 22.48 -5.13
C ASP A 243 11.80 23.49 -5.97
N THR A 244 12.33 24.72 -6.06
CA THR A 244 11.71 25.80 -6.82
C THR A 244 11.59 25.48 -8.31
N THR A 245 12.53 24.72 -8.87
CA THR A 245 12.53 24.32 -10.28
C THR A 245 11.33 23.43 -10.59
N VAL A 246 11.03 22.49 -9.69
CA VAL A 246 9.85 21.62 -9.82
C VAL A 246 8.58 22.48 -9.73
N LEU A 247 8.48 23.34 -8.72
CA LEU A 247 7.30 24.21 -8.55
C LEU A 247 7.06 25.14 -9.75
N GLU A 248 8.13 25.69 -10.32
CA GLU A 248 8.07 26.55 -11.51
C GLU A 248 7.50 25.81 -12.72
N LYS A 249 7.95 24.57 -12.98
CA LYS A 249 7.40 23.74 -14.07
C LYS A 249 5.88 23.58 -13.95
N GLY A 250 5.39 23.27 -12.75
CA GLY A 250 3.94 23.13 -12.50
C GLY A 250 3.19 24.45 -12.68
N MET A 251 3.74 25.57 -12.20
CA MET A 251 3.12 26.88 -12.37
C MET A 251 3.06 27.34 -13.83
N VAL A 252 4.11 27.08 -14.62
CA VAL A 252 4.14 27.36 -16.07
C VAL A 252 3.07 26.54 -16.78
N TYR A 253 2.95 25.25 -16.43
CA TYR A 253 1.92 24.38 -16.99
C TYR A 253 0.50 24.90 -16.68
N ILE A 254 0.23 25.27 -15.43
CA ILE A 254 -1.07 25.84 -15.01
C ILE A 254 -1.40 27.11 -15.81
N LYS A 255 -0.46 28.06 -15.89
CA LYS A 255 -0.67 29.31 -16.63
C LYS A 255 -1.02 29.07 -18.09
N ARG A 256 -0.27 28.18 -18.76
CA ARG A 256 -0.51 27.82 -20.16
C ARG A 256 -1.93 27.26 -20.35
N LYS A 257 -2.36 26.34 -19.48
CA LYS A 257 -3.69 25.74 -19.53
C LYS A 257 -4.81 26.75 -19.30
N LEU A 258 -4.63 27.72 -18.40
CA LEU A 258 -5.59 28.80 -18.19
C LEU A 258 -5.75 29.67 -19.45
N THR A 259 -4.65 30.03 -20.11
CA THR A 259 -4.71 30.79 -21.37
C THR A 259 -5.39 30.01 -22.49
N GLU A 260 -5.16 28.70 -22.58
CA GLU A 260 -5.86 27.82 -23.54
C GLU A 260 -7.39 27.86 -23.31
N ILE A 261 -7.84 27.69 -22.05
CA ILE A 261 -9.27 27.73 -21.70
C ILE A 261 -9.90 29.10 -22.06
N GLU A 262 -9.25 30.19 -21.67
CA GLU A 262 -9.73 31.56 -21.99
C GLU A 262 -9.80 31.84 -23.49
N SER A 263 -8.98 31.18 -24.30
CA SER A 263 -9.01 31.31 -25.75
C SER A 263 -10.15 30.51 -26.38
N THR A 264 -10.41 29.30 -25.89
CA THR A 264 -11.52 28.45 -26.36
C THR A 264 -12.87 29.10 -26.06
N GLU A 265 -13.08 29.62 -24.84
CA GLU A 265 -14.33 30.29 -24.44
C GLU A 265 -14.64 31.54 -25.28
N ARG A 266 -13.61 32.25 -25.75
CA ARG A 266 -13.75 33.40 -26.67
C ARG A 266 -14.05 33.02 -28.11
N THR A 267 -13.85 31.76 -28.49
CA THR A 267 -14.07 31.29 -29.87
C THR A 267 -15.45 30.61 -30.01
N THR A 268 -16.08 30.24 -28.90
CA THR A 268 -17.40 29.60 -28.82
C THR A 268 -18.54 30.54 -28.39
N SER A 269 -18.24 31.80 -28.06
CA SER A 269 -19.21 32.88 -27.77
C SER A 269 -19.36 33.82 -28.96
#